data_AF-A0A1E4T444-F1
#
_entry.id   AF-A0A1E4T444-F1
#
_cell.length_a   1.000
_cell.length_b   1.000
_cell.length_c   1.000
_cell.angle_alpha   90.00
_cell.angle_beta   90.00
_cell.angle_gamma   90.00
#
_symmetry.space_group_name_H-M   'P 1'
#
loop_
_entity.id
_entity.type
_entity.pdbx_description
1 polymer ?
#
loop_
_entity_poly.entity_id
_entity_poly.type
_entity_poly.pdbx_seq_one_letter_code
_entity_poly.pdbx_strand_id
1 'polypeptide(L)'
;MSNVIGTSISQQPSNISSILDKQTTTHNETVGEQAATVPITDSADAEKQEVTSDDTSEGEDSIKTYPEGDLRSWLVVAGGALIMAMSFGMINTYGIYQTYYETRYPHIDSNTLAIIGALQAALSYLVAIPATVIMHYTGPQLLVFIGGLISCLSFMFLSISNSPWQLFIIQGLMFGIGSGSMYIQSTGVLYQYFDKKKALATGLITAGSSCAGVYWPIGVRNLISKVGFAWANRIVGFLYIPMFLSATYLLKPRFPPVPRKPGQNILRINFKVLKDWRFELVNLGNFFALLGLFPGLFYIDLFCERLSISPTIKEYNVTILNASSLFGRIIPGLLGDRFGRMNTLIPCLIVAGVIPMALWIPARSDGAVLAFVIIWGFTSGVFASLFPAIMGQICPAKDISSYLAIFFGTSSIAALVGPIIGGVFIPKGDVDGVDGFDKLGIFVGVFILGSAVVIALLRTAYTKKLFTII
;
A
#
# COMPACT_ATOMS: atom_id res chain seq x y z
N MET A 1 40.47 -47.15 -22.54
CA MET A 1 40.07 -48.30 -21.69
C MET A 1 38.55 -48.20 -21.52
N SER A 2 37.78 -48.78 -22.44
CA SER A 2 37.15 -50.13 -22.32
C SER A 2 35.79 -50.00 -21.58
N ASN A 3 34.60 -50.39 -22.05
CA ASN A 3 34.07 -51.27 -23.11
C ASN A 3 32.64 -50.76 -23.47
N VAL A 4 32.14 -50.74 -24.72
CA VAL A 4 31.60 -51.83 -25.58
C VAL A 4 30.47 -52.60 -24.87
N ILE A 5 29.22 -52.61 -25.36
CA ILE A 5 28.59 -53.55 -26.35
C ILE A 5 27.29 -52.86 -26.85
N GLY A 6 27.03 -52.62 -28.15
CA GLY A 6 26.59 -53.57 -29.21
C GLY A 6 25.08 -53.89 -29.04
N THR A 7 24.15 -53.85 -30.00
CA THR A 7 24.09 -53.93 -31.48
C THR A 7 22.59 -53.75 -31.84
N SER A 8 22.19 -52.77 -32.67
CA SER A 8 21.93 -52.85 -34.13
C SER A 8 20.55 -53.45 -34.50
N ILE A 9 19.64 -52.74 -35.18
CA ILE A 9 19.27 -52.81 -36.64
C ILE A 9 17.77 -52.39 -36.70
N SER A 10 17.16 -51.67 -37.65
CA SER A 10 17.52 -50.90 -38.84
C SER A 10 16.25 -50.21 -39.39
N GLN A 11 16.39 -48.97 -39.90
CA GLN A 11 15.81 -48.40 -41.14
C GLN A 11 14.27 -48.40 -41.41
N GLN A 12 13.64 -47.22 -41.20
CA GLN A 12 12.99 -46.28 -42.18
C GLN A 12 12.53 -46.74 -43.60
N PRO A 13 11.71 -45.96 -44.39
CA PRO A 13 11.02 -44.66 -44.15
C PRO A 13 9.60 -44.44 -44.80
N SER A 14 8.98 -43.30 -44.43
CA SER A 14 8.24 -42.27 -45.24
C SER A 14 6.90 -42.51 -46.01
N ASN A 15 5.94 -41.63 -45.66
CA ASN A 15 5.11 -40.71 -46.50
C ASN A 15 3.72 -41.08 -47.07
N ILE A 16 2.93 -39.98 -47.25
CA ILE A 16 1.68 -39.75 -48.03
C ILE A 16 0.40 -39.84 -47.18
N SER A 17 -0.21 -38.77 -46.65
CA SER A 17 -0.86 -37.54 -47.19
C SER A 17 -2.35 -37.68 -47.58
N SER A 18 -3.12 -36.63 -47.23
CA SER A 18 -4.44 -36.20 -47.75
C SER A 18 -5.72 -36.78 -47.13
N ILE A 19 -6.49 -35.93 -46.41
CA ILE A 19 -7.95 -35.81 -46.55
C ILE A 19 -8.31 -34.32 -46.34
N LEU A 20 -8.81 -33.67 -47.38
CA LEU A 20 -9.45 -32.35 -47.39
C LEU A 20 -10.85 -32.49 -48.01
N ASP A 21 -11.77 -31.69 -47.48
CA ASP A 21 -12.98 -31.11 -48.09
C ASP A 21 -14.24 -31.94 -48.41
N LYS A 22 -15.35 -31.53 -47.76
CA LYS A 22 -16.56 -30.88 -48.36
C LYS A 22 -17.57 -30.58 -47.24
N GLN A 23 -17.74 -29.32 -46.80
CA GLN A 23 -18.68 -28.29 -47.27
C GLN A 23 -20.20 -28.57 -47.07
N THR A 24 -20.80 -27.81 -46.14
CA THR A 24 -22.00 -26.91 -46.20
C THR A 24 -22.89 -27.01 -47.47
N THR A 25 -24.23 -26.88 -47.48
CA THR A 25 -25.04 -25.67 -47.19
C THR A 25 -26.57 -25.89 -47.41
N THR A 26 -27.41 -25.28 -46.55
CA THR A 26 -28.72 -24.56 -46.73
C THR A 26 -29.99 -25.09 -47.45
N HIS A 27 -31.12 -24.92 -46.72
CA HIS A 27 -32.48 -24.37 -47.03
C HIS A 27 -33.37 -24.89 -48.19
N ASN A 28 -34.60 -25.34 -47.86
CA ASN A 28 -35.91 -24.71 -48.21
C ASN A 28 -37.13 -25.54 -47.72
N GLU A 29 -38.11 -24.89 -47.02
CA GLU A 29 -39.56 -24.76 -47.36
C GLU A 29 -40.50 -25.87 -46.79
N THR A 30 -41.33 -25.64 -45.75
CA THR A 30 -42.69 -25.03 -45.60
C THR A 30 -43.92 -25.96 -45.71
N VAL A 31 -44.79 -25.87 -44.67
CA VAL A 31 -46.26 -26.14 -44.56
C VAL A 31 -46.71 -27.61 -44.39
N GLY A 32 -47.23 -27.98 -43.20
CA GLY A 32 -48.66 -28.20 -42.84
C GLY A 32 -48.80 -29.68 -42.44
N GLU A 33 -49.50 -30.17 -41.41
CA GLU A 33 -50.86 -29.94 -40.91
C GLU A 33 -51.05 -30.73 -39.59
N GLN A 34 -52.20 -30.56 -38.94
CA GLN A 34 -52.51 -30.78 -37.51
C GLN A 34 -52.90 -32.21 -37.08
N ALA A 35 -53.03 -32.35 -35.74
CA ALA A 35 -53.88 -33.28 -34.95
C ALA A 35 -53.28 -34.64 -34.55
N ALA A 36 -53.60 -35.26 -33.40
CA ALA A 36 -53.99 -34.89 -32.03
C ALA A 36 -54.11 -36.24 -31.27
N THR A 37 -53.68 -36.30 -29.99
CA THR A 37 -54.17 -37.21 -28.90
C THR A 37 -54.04 -38.74 -29.09
N VAL A 38 -53.57 -39.62 -28.18
CA VAL A 38 -53.62 -39.82 -26.71
C VAL A 38 -52.48 -40.79 -26.32
N PRO A 39 -51.89 -40.73 -25.10
CA PRO A 39 -50.81 -41.63 -24.68
C PRO A 39 -51.34 -42.94 -24.05
N ILE A 40 -50.66 -44.06 -24.33
CA ILE A 40 -50.75 -45.29 -23.55
C ILE A 40 -49.34 -45.63 -23.08
N THR A 41 -49.18 -45.65 -21.77
CA THR A 41 -48.04 -46.19 -21.03
C THR A 41 -47.95 -47.69 -21.22
N ASP A 42 -46.75 -48.21 -21.52
CA ASP A 42 -46.18 -49.31 -20.76
C ASP A 42 -44.66 -49.39 -20.94
N SER A 43 -44.04 -49.82 -19.84
CA SER A 43 -42.68 -49.64 -19.35
C SER A 43 -41.60 -50.50 -20.00
N ALA A 44 -40.38 -49.95 -20.06
CA ALA A 44 -39.13 -50.72 -19.87
C ALA A 44 -37.99 -49.80 -19.39
N ASP A 45 -37.71 -49.88 -18.08
CA ASP A 45 -36.43 -49.80 -17.39
C ASP A 45 -35.35 -48.77 -17.80
N ALA A 46 -35.12 -47.80 -16.92
CA ALA A 46 -33.78 -47.31 -16.58
C ALA A 46 -33.78 -46.62 -15.20
N GLU A 47 -33.05 -47.23 -14.27
CA GLU A 47 -32.60 -46.73 -12.97
C GLU A 47 -32.30 -45.21 -12.94
N LYS A 48 -32.97 -44.46 -12.05
CA LYS A 48 -32.53 -43.14 -11.59
C LYS A 48 -31.78 -43.31 -10.27
N GLN A 49 -30.46 -43.22 -10.30
CA GLN A 49 -29.67 -42.84 -9.13
C GLN A 49 -29.84 -41.33 -8.90
N GLU A 50 -30.36 -40.97 -7.72
CA GLU A 50 -30.25 -39.62 -7.17
C GLU A 50 -28.77 -39.32 -6.93
N VAL A 51 -28.24 -38.31 -7.63
CA VAL A 51 -26.99 -37.65 -7.26
C VAL A 51 -27.37 -36.40 -6.49
N THR A 52 -27.23 -36.47 -5.16
CA THR A 52 -27.23 -35.35 -4.24
C THR A 52 -26.25 -34.27 -4.71
N SER A 53 -26.79 -33.14 -5.18
CA SER A 53 -26.05 -31.91 -5.42
C SER A 53 -25.92 -31.14 -4.11
N ASP A 54 -24.84 -31.34 -3.37
CA ASP A 54 -24.64 -30.65 -2.07
C ASP A 54 -23.22 -30.12 -1.84
N ASP A 55 -22.44 -29.80 -2.89
CA ASP A 55 -21.03 -29.39 -2.72
C ASP A 55 -20.61 -28.11 -3.47
N THR A 56 -21.55 -27.25 -3.89
CA THR A 56 -21.22 -25.98 -4.56
C THR A 56 -21.81 -24.71 -3.93
N SER A 57 -22.54 -24.80 -2.82
CA SER A 57 -23.17 -23.63 -2.17
C SER A 57 -22.33 -22.98 -1.05
N GLU A 58 -21.40 -23.69 -0.40
CA GLU A 58 -20.70 -23.16 0.78
C GLU A 58 -19.66 -22.07 0.48
N GLY A 59 -19.12 -22.03 -0.75
CA GLY A 59 -18.08 -21.08 -1.16
C GLY A 59 -18.59 -19.66 -1.49
N GLU A 60 -19.84 -19.52 -1.92
CA GLU A 60 -20.43 -18.22 -2.28
C GLU A 60 -21.22 -17.58 -1.14
N ASP A 61 -21.86 -18.37 -0.27
CA ASP A 61 -22.63 -17.82 0.85
C ASP A 61 -21.76 -17.37 2.03
N SER A 62 -20.56 -17.92 2.20
CA SER A 62 -19.60 -17.48 3.23
C SER A 62 -18.94 -16.12 2.95
N ILE A 63 -19.03 -15.62 1.71
CA ILE A 63 -18.55 -14.28 1.31
C ILE A 63 -19.55 -13.19 1.74
N LYS A 64 -20.83 -13.51 1.95
CA LYS A 64 -21.87 -12.50 2.24
C LYS A 64 -21.87 -11.98 3.68
N THR A 65 -21.30 -12.69 4.64
CA THR A 65 -21.25 -12.26 6.05
C THR A 65 -19.82 -11.92 6.47
N TYR A 66 -19.53 -10.62 6.55
CA TYR A 66 -18.32 -10.10 7.17
C TYR A 66 -18.49 -10.06 8.70
N PRO A 67 -17.57 -10.62 9.50
CA PRO A 67 -17.63 -10.64 10.97
C PRO A 67 -17.24 -9.27 11.56
N GLU A 68 -17.95 -8.22 11.15
CA GLU A 68 -17.68 -6.86 11.58
C GLU A 68 -18.13 -6.66 13.03
N GLY A 69 -17.18 -6.58 13.94
CA GLY A 69 -17.45 -6.33 15.36
C GLY A 69 -16.92 -7.40 16.30
N ASP A 70 -16.55 -8.57 15.78
CA ASP A 70 -15.95 -9.64 16.58
C ASP A 70 -14.60 -9.19 17.17
N LEU A 71 -14.30 -9.69 18.38
CA LEU A 71 -13.01 -9.45 19.04
C LEU A 71 -11.84 -9.81 18.10
N ARG A 72 -11.99 -10.88 17.30
CA ARG A 72 -10.97 -11.30 16.34
C ARG A 72 -10.68 -10.24 15.28
N SER A 73 -11.71 -9.61 14.73
CA SER A 73 -11.59 -8.59 13.69
C SER A 73 -10.83 -7.36 14.22
N TRP A 74 -11.09 -6.97 15.47
CA TRP A 74 -10.37 -5.87 16.13
C TRP A 74 -8.94 -6.25 16.55
N LEU A 75 -8.69 -7.52 16.90
CA LEU A 75 -7.32 -8.01 17.13
C LEU A 75 -6.47 -7.96 15.83
N VAL A 76 -7.08 -8.24 14.68
CA VAL A 76 -6.41 -8.08 13.36
C VAL A 76 -6.09 -6.60 13.11
N VAL A 77 -6.99 -5.68 13.47
CA VAL A 77 -6.72 -4.22 13.41
C VAL A 77 -5.53 -3.84 14.31
N ALA A 78 -5.47 -4.35 15.55
CA ALA A 78 -4.34 -4.11 16.45
C ALA A 78 -3.01 -4.67 15.87
N GLY A 79 -3.03 -5.87 15.31
CA GLY A 79 -1.87 -6.46 14.64
C GLY A 79 -1.42 -5.65 13.42
N GLY A 80 -2.36 -5.19 12.59
CA GLY A 80 -2.08 -4.29 11.48
C GLY A 80 -1.51 -2.94 11.92
N ALA A 81 -2.02 -2.37 13.01
CA ALA A 81 -1.52 -1.12 13.57
C ALA A 81 -0.07 -1.25 14.07
N LEU A 82 0.28 -2.38 14.69
CA LEU A 82 1.67 -2.71 15.07
C LEU A 82 2.58 -2.82 13.84
N ILE A 83 2.10 -3.44 12.76
CA ILE A 83 2.84 -3.49 11.49
C ILE A 83 3.09 -2.08 10.96
N MET A 84 2.06 -1.24 10.89
CA MET A 84 2.20 0.16 10.44
C MET A 84 3.16 0.96 11.31
N ALA A 85 3.16 0.71 12.62
CA ALA A 85 4.08 1.32 13.57
C ALA A 85 5.54 0.92 13.32
N MET A 86 5.81 -0.34 12.97
CA MET A 86 7.15 -0.84 12.62
C MET A 86 7.61 -0.43 11.22
N SER A 87 6.68 -0.22 10.30
CA SER A 87 6.94 0.20 8.92
C SER A 87 7.03 1.73 8.83
N PHE A 88 5.94 2.42 8.45
CA PHE A 88 5.93 3.87 8.22
C PHE A 88 6.27 4.69 9.45
N GLY A 89 5.92 4.21 10.65
CA GLY A 89 6.29 4.89 11.89
C GLY A 89 7.79 5.09 12.05
N MET A 90 8.56 4.06 11.73
CA MET A 90 10.02 4.11 11.82
C MET A 90 10.67 4.81 10.62
N ILE A 91 10.06 4.74 9.42
CA ILE A 91 10.49 5.52 8.24
C ILE A 91 10.49 7.03 8.57
N ASN A 92 9.48 7.52 9.29
CA ASN A 92 9.41 8.91 9.74
C ASN A 92 10.54 9.30 10.72
N THR A 93 11.19 8.32 11.36
CA THR A 93 12.32 8.56 12.29
C THR A 93 13.64 8.80 11.56
N TYR A 94 13.67 8.63 10.23
CA TYR A 94 14.87 8.78 9.44
C TYR A 94 15.52 10.17 9.55
N GLY A 95 14.74 11.24 9.76
CA GLY A 95 15.30 12.58 9.96
C GLY A 95 16.36 12.63 11.07
N ILE A 96 16.13 11.93 12.19
CA ILE A 96 17.10 11.85 13.29
C ILE A 96 18.35 11.06 12.90
N TYR A 97 18.18 9.98 12.14
CA TYR A 97 19.31 9.22 11.61
C TYR A 97 20.13 10.08 10.64
N GLN A 98 19.49 10.85 9.78
CA GLN A 98 20.15 11.74 8.84
C GLN A 98 21.01 12.78 9.57
N THR A 99 20.46 13.50 10.56
CA THR A 99 21.22 14.47 11.36
C THR A 99 22.42 13.81 12.05
N TYR A 100 22.26 12.59 12.57
CA TYR A 100 23.36 11.84 13.16
C TYR A 100 24.42 11.46 12.12
N TYR A 101 24.01 11.06 10.91
CA TYR A 101 24.92 10.70 9.82
C TYR A 101 25.69 11.89 9.27
N GLU A 102 25.08 13.05 9.14
CA GLU A 102 25.74 14.29 8.73
C GLU A 102 26.86 14.67 9.71
N THR A 103 26.60 14.50 11.02
CA THR A 103 27.61 14.71 12.06
C THR A 103 28.72 13.66 12.00
N ARG A 104 28.37 12.40 11.71
CA ARG A 104 29.32 11.28 11.68
C ARG A 104 30.18 11.26 10.40
N TYR A 105 29.63 11.72 9.28
CA TYR A 105 30.24 11.69 7.95
C TYR A 105 30.19 13.09 7.29
N PRO A 106 30.92 14.08 7.81
CA PRO A 106 30.83 15.47 7.34
C PRO A 106 31.35 15.69 5.90
N HIS A 107 32.03 14.69 5.33
CA HIS A 107 32.58 14.71 3.97
C HIS A 107 31.58 14.21 2.92
N ILE A 108 30.40 13.73 3.34
CA ILE A 108 29.35 13.22 2.46
C ILE A 108 28.27 14.28 2.33
N ASP A 109 27.86 14.54 1.10
CA ASP A 109 26.76 15.47 0.81
C ASP A 109 25.45 14.99 1.48
N SER A 110 24.76 15.90 2.17
CA SER A 110 23.48 15.63 2.84
C SER A 110 22.45 15.02 1.89
N ASN A 111 22.46 15.41 0.62
CA ASN A 111 21.55 14.84 -0.38
C ASN A 111 21.83 13.34 -0.62
N THR A 112 23.10 12.91 -0.56
CA THR A 112 23.48 11.50 -0.69
C THR A 112 22.96 10.68 0.49
N LEU A 113 22.98 11.26 1.69
CA LEU A 113 22.41 10.63 2.88
C LEU A 113 20.89 10.54 2.76
N ALA A 114 20.20 11.63 2.41
CA ALA A 114 18.75 11.68 2.26
C ALA A 114 18.17 10.62 1.30
N ILE A 115 18.93 10.20 0.28
CA ILE A 115 18.54 9.10 -0.63
C ILE A 115 18.26 7.80 0.13
N ILE A 116 18.98 7.51 1.23
CA ILE A 116 18.74 6.30 2.04
C ILE A 116 17.31 6.34 2.61
N GLY A 117 16.88 7.49 3.11
CA GLY A 117 15.54 7.74 3.64
C GLY A 117 14.44 7.66 2.58
N ALA A 118 14.70 8.20 1.39
CA ALA A 118 13.78 8.09 0.26
C ALA A 118 13.67 6.64 -0.25
N LEU A 119 14.78 5.91 -0.30
CA LEU A 119 14.84 4.53 -0.76
C LEU A 119 14.04 3.59 0.13
N GLN A 120 14.16 3.69 1.46
CA GLN A 120 13.36 2.86 2.38
C GLN A 120 11.85 3.10 2.20
N ALA A 121 11.44 4.34 1.95
CA ALA A 121 10.04 4.70 1.74
C ALA A 121 9.51 4.17 0.40
N ALA A 122 10.29 4.36 -0.67
CA ALA A 122 9.97 3.83 -1.99
C ALA A 122 9.90 2.30 -2.00
N LEU A 123 10.86 1.61 -1.37
CA LEU A 123 10.88 0.16 -1.29
C LEU A 123 9.74 -0.39 -0.43
N SER A 124 9.33 0.33 0.62
CA SER A 124 8.17 -0.09 1.43
C SER A 124 6.89 -0.20 0.63
N TYR A 125 6.78 0.55 -0.48
CA TYR A 125 5.68 0.42 -1.44
C TYR A 125 5.99 -0.55 -2.59
N LEU A 126 7.18 -0.46 -3.19
CA LEU A 126 7.54 -1.26 -4.37
C LEU A 126 7.53 -2.77 -4.08
N VAL A 127 7.94 -3.14 -2.87
CA VAL A 127 8.01 -4.54 -2.41
C VAL A 127 6.61 -5.16 -2.30
N ALA A 128 5.53 -4.39 -2.32
CA ALA A 128 4.17 -4.92 -2.35
C ALA A 128 3.92 -5.89 -3.51
N ILE A 129 4.55 -5.67 -4.68
CA ILE A 129 4.43 -6.57 -5.83
C ILE A 129 5.03 -7.95 -5.52
N PRO A 130 6.35 -8.10 -5.29
CA PRO A 130 6.94 -9.40 -5.00
C PRO A 130 6.38 -10.02 -3.70
N ALA A 131 6.08 -9.21 -2.68
CA ALA A 131 5.47 -9.69 -1.44
C ALA A 131 4.10 -10.34 -1.69
N THR A 132 3.28 -9.78 -2.57
CA THR A 132 1.99 -10.37 -2.93
C THR A 132 2.15 -11.71 -3.65
N VAL A 133 3.14 -11.83 -4.55
CA VAL A 133 3.44 -13.11 -5.21
C VAL A 133 3.83 -14.16 -4.18
N ILE A 134 4.78 -13.84 -3.29
CA ILE A 134 5.28 -14.77 -2.26
C ILE A 134 4.16 -15.14 -1.26
N MET A 135 3.31 -14.19 -0.89
CA MET A 135 2.14 -14.42 -0.03
C MET A 135 1.21 -15.48 -0.60
N HIS A 136 1.02 -15.55 -1.92
CA HIS A 136 0.18 -16.59 -2.53
C HIS A 136 0.74 -18.00 -2.38
N TYR A 137 2.02 -18.17 -2.02
CA TYR A 137 2.66 -19.47 -1.79
C TYR A 137 2.87 -19.78 -0.30
N THR A 138 3.18 -18.76 0.49
CA THR A 138 3.63 -18.91 1.89
C THR A 138 2.57 -18.50 2.92
N GLY A 139 1.55 -17.77 2.48
CA GLY A 139 0.56 -17.13 3.34
C GLY A 139 1.05 -15.80 3.95
N PRO A 140 0.13 -14.95 4.43
CA PRO A 140 0.46 -13.63 4.96
C PRO A 140 1.26 -13.67 6.27
N GLN A 141 1.01 -14.65 7.14
CA GLN A 141 1.66 -14.73 8.46
C GLN A 141 3.16 -14.98 8.36
N LEU A 142 3.57 -15.94 7.52
CA LEU A 142 4.98 -16.24 7.33
C LEU A 142 5.71 -15.03 6.74
N LEU A 143 5.06 -14.29 5.84
CA LEU A 143 5.65 -13.10 5.24
C LEU A 143 5.81 -11.95 6.24
N VAL A 144 4.84 -11.76 7.15
CA VAL A 144 4.98 -10.79 8.25
C VAL A 144 6.11 -11.18 9.19
N PHE A 145 6.23 -12.46 9.54
CA PHE A 145 7.33 -12.96 10.37
C PHE A 145 8.69 -12.72 9.71
N ILE A 146 8.85 -13.09 8.43
CA ILE A 146 10.09 -12.90 7.68
C ILE A 146 10.41 -11.40 7.53
N GLY A 147 9.42 -10.58 7.17
CA GLY A 147 9.61 -9.13 7.04
C GLY A 147 10.00 -8.46 8.37
N GLY A 148 9.40 -8.89 9.48
CA GLY A 148 9.74 -8.44 10.83
C GLY A 148 11.14 -8.86 11.24
N LEU A 149 11.54 -10.11 10.94
CA LEU A 149 12.89 -10.61 11.19
C LEU A 149 13.94 -9.85 10.37
N ILE A 150 13.69 -9.60 9.08
CA ILE A 150 14.57 -8.79 8.23
C ILE A 150 14.70 -7.36 8.80
N SER A 151 13.59 -6.74 9.22
CA SER A 151 13.61 -5.40 9.81
C SER A 151 14.38 -5.35 11.12
N CYS A 152 14.20 -6.37 11.98
CA CYS A 152 14.96 -6.53 13.23
C CYS A 152 16.46 -6.68 12.96
N LEU A 153 16.84 -7.57 12.03
CA LEU A 153 18.23 -7.81 11.66
C LEU A 153 18.86 -6.56 11.03
N SER A 154 18.08 -5.76 10.29
CA SER A 154 18.56 -4.48 9.77
C SER A 154 19.05 -3.58 10.90
N PHE A 155 18.27 -3.37 11.98
CA PHE A 155 18.73 -2.56 13.11
C PHE A 155 19.91 -3.19 13.87
N MET A 156 19.98 -4.51 13.96
CA MET A 156 21.13 -5.21 14.54
C MET A 156 22.40 -4.98 13.74
N PHE A 157 22.34 -5.07 12.40
CA PHE A 157 23.48 -4.78 11.53
C PHE A 157 23.81 -3.28 11.46
N LEU A 158 22.80 -2.41 11.59
CA LEU A 158 23.00 -0.97 11.66
C LEU A 158 23.83 -0.60 12.88
N SER A 159 23.73 -1.35 13.98
CA SER A 159 24.53 -1.10 15.18
C SER A 159 26.04 -1.25 14.98
N ILE A 160 26.47 -2.00 13.97
CA ILE A 160 27.89 -2.30 13.68
C ILE A 160 28.36 -1.66 12.37
N SER A 161 27.53 -0.83 11.73
CA SER A 161 27.89 -0.18 10.47
C SER A 161 28.95 0.90 10.70
N ASN A 162 30.01 0.86 9.90
CA ASN A 162 31.12 1.82 9.97
C ASN A 162 31.26 2.66 8.68
N SER A 163 30.61 2.26 7.60
CA SER A 163 30.73 2.92 6.29
C SER A 163 29.37 3.38 5.75
N PRO A 164 29.33 4.50 4.99
CA PRO A 164 28.08 5.05 4.45
C PRO A 164 27.36 4.10 3.48
N TRP A 165 28.12 3.34 2.67
CA TRP A 165 27.51 2.34 1.78
C TRP A 165 26.79 1.23 2.54
N GLN A 166 27.23 0.90 3.76
CA GLN A 166 26.57 -0.09 4.61
C GLN A 166 25.21 0.44 5.08
N LEU A 167 25.11 1.75 5.39
CA LEU A 167 23.85 2.39 5.75
C LEU A 167 22.82 2.28 4.62
N PHE A 168 23.26 2.47 3.37
CA PHE A 168 22.41 2.35 2.19
C PHE A 168 21.81 0.93 2.05
N ILE A 169 22.63 -0.11 2.25
CA ILE A 169 22.18 -1.50 2.14
C ILE A 169 21.32 -1.91 3.34
N ILE A 170 21.76 -1.57 4.55
CA ILE A 170 21.11 -2.03 5.78
C ILE A 170 19.81 -1.27 6.03
N GLN A 171 19.84 0.06 6.00
CA GLN A 171 18.69 0.90 6.34
C GLN A 171 17.83 1.24 5.13
N GLY A 172 18.44 1.47 3.96
CA GLY A 172 17.68 1.73 2.74
C GLY A 172 17.02 0.46 2.20
N LEU A 173 17.84 -0.53 1.81
CA LEU A 173 17.38 -1.73 1.12
C LEU A 173 16.76 -2.77 2.07
N MET A 174 17.51 -3.23 3.06
CA MET A 174 17.10 -4.35 3.91
C MET A 174 15.89 -3.99 4.79
N PHE A 175 15.90 -2.83 5.46
CA PHE A 175 14.73 -2.37 6.20
C PHE A 175 13.55 -2.04 5.27
N GLY A 176 13.77 -1.40 4.11
CA GLY A 176 12.72 -1.14 3.12
C GLY A 176 12.01 -2.42 2.64
N ILE A 177 12.76 -3.49 2.37
CA ILE A 177 12.21 -4.80 1.99
C ILE A 177 11.44 -5.44 3.16
N GLY A 178 11.99 -5.41 4.37
CA GLY A 178 11.32 -5.94 5.55
C GLY A 178 9.99 -5.22 5.83
N SER A 179 10.04 -3.89 5.87
CA SER A 179 8.90 -3.00 6.06
C SER A 179 7.82 -3.19 5.00
N GLY A 180 8.18 -3.19 3.71
CA GLY A 180 7.22 -3.34 2.62
C GLY A 180 6.56 -4.71 2.56
N SER A 181 7.30 -5.76 2.91
CA SER A 181 6.76 -7.13 2.99
C SER A 181 5.68 -7.27 4.06
N MET A 182 5.81 -6.56 5.19
CA MET A 182 4.77 -6.55 6.23
C MET A 182 3.59 -5.63 5.85
N TYR A 183 3.88 -4.45 5.30
CA TYR A 183 2.91 -3.39 5.02
C TYR A 183 1.71 -3.88 4.19
N ILE A 184 1.97 -4.51 3.05
CA ILE A 184 0.91 -5.01 2.16
C ILE A 184 -0.02 -6.01 2.86
N GLN A 185 0.52 -6.84 3.74
CA GLN A 185 -0.22 -7.90 4.44
C GLN A 185 -1.22 -7.31 5.45
N SER A 186 -0.83 -6.23 6.12
CA SER A 186 -1.72 -5.53 7.06
C SER A 186 -2.99 -5.02 6.38
N THR A 187 -2.89 -4.51 5.16
CA THR A 187 -4.04 -4.00 4.38
C THR A 187 -4.83 -5.12 3.72
N GLY A 188 -4.15 -6.12 3.15
CA GLY A 188 -4.81 -7.23 2.45
C GLY A 188 -5.65 -8.13 3.36
N VAL A 189 -5.14 -8.46 4.55
CA VAL A 189 -5.89 -9.29 5.52
C VAL A 189 -7.09 -8.52 6.09
N LEU A 190 -6.95 -7.21 6.32
CA LEU A 190 -8.02 -6.36 6.83
C LEU A 190 -9.28 -6.42 5.98
N TYR A 191 -9.13 -6.40 4.66
CA TYR A 191 -10.26 -6.41 3.73
C TYR A 191 -11.03 -7.72 3.68
N GLN A 192 -10.51 -8.78 4.31
CA GLN A 192 -11.23 -10.05 4.49
C GLN A 192 -12.21 -10.00 5.67
N TYR A 193 -12.00 -9.08 6.63
CA TYR A 193 -12.78 -8.97 7.86
C TYR A 193 -13.81 -7.84 7.81
N PHE A 194 -13.53 -6.75 7.09
CA PHE A 194 -14.37 -5.56 7.05
C PHE A 194 -14.83 -5.22 5.64
N ASP A 195 -16.09 -4.78 5.53
CA ASP A 195 -16.71 -4.28 4.30
C ASP A 195 -17.36 -2.91 4.51
N LYS A 196 -18.35 -2.80 5.43
CA LYS A 196 -19.02 -1.53 5.77
C LYS A 196 -18.11 -0.61 6.59
N LYS A 197 -17.33 -1.14 7.53
CA LYS A 197 -16.40 -0.36 8.40
C LYS A 197 -14.96 -0.33 7.86
N LYS A 198 -14.77 -0.52 6.56
CA LYS A 198 -13.45 -0.70 5.93
C LYS A 198 -12.61 0.58 6.04
N ALA A 199 -13.18 1.78 5.89
CA ALA A 199 -12.39 3.01 5.99
C ALA A 199 -11.94 3.30 7.44
N LEU A 200 -12.81 3.08 8.43
CA LEU A 200 -12.44 3.18 9.84
C LEU A 200 -11.34 2.19 10.21
N ALA A 201 -11.46 0.94 9.77
CA ALA A 201 -10.48 -0.10 10.06
C ALA A 201 -9.11 0.22 9.43
N THR A 202 -9.08 0.70 8.17
CA THR A 202 -7.86 1.17 7.51
C THR A 202 -7.29 2.40 8.22
N GLY A 203 -8.15 3.32 8.65
CA GLY A 203 -7.78 4.50 9.44
C GLY A 203 -7.10 4.14 10.76
N LEU A 204 -7.63 3.14 11.48
CA LEU A 204 -7.06 2.67 12.75
C LEU A 204 -5.73 1.92 12.58
N ILE A 205 -5.59 1.13 11.53
CA ILE A 205 -4.30 0.50 11.21
C ILE A 205 -3.26 1.57 10.86
N THR A 206 -3.59 2.49 9.96
CA THR A 206 -2.65 3.55 9.53
C THR A 206 -2.34 4.53 10.66
N ALA A 207 -3.28 4.79 11.57
CA ALA A 207 -3.07 5.55 12.80
C ALA A 207 -1.89 5.01 13.63
N GLY A 208 -1.64 3.69 13.61
CA GLY A 208 -0.46 3.09 14.24
C GLY A 208 0.86 3.71 13.77
N SER A 209 0.98 4.04 12.48
CA SER A 209 2.17 4.73 11.95
C SER A 209 2.27 6.20 12.39
N SER A 210 1.15 6.89 12.63
CA SER A 210 1.15 8.26 13.17
C SER A 210 1.64 8.28 14.61
N CYS A 211 1.10 7.39 15.45
CA CYS A 211 1.54 7.26 16.84
C CYS A 211 3.04 6.94 16.91
N ALA A 212 3.48 6.01 16.06
CA ALA A 212 4.88 5.63 15.94
C ALA A 212 5.78 6.74 15.39
N GLY A 213 5.28 7.58 14.48
CA GLY A 213 5.94 8.80 14.04
C GLY A 213 6.07 9.89 15.11
N VAL A 214 5.48 9.70 16.31
CA VAL A 214 5.69 10.55 17.49
C VAL A 214 6.71 9.90 18.43
N TYR A 215 6.48 8.65 18.85
CA TYR A 215 7.31 8.04 19.88
C TYR A 215 8.66 7.52 19.37
N TRP A 216 8.77 7.02 18.12
CA TRP A 216 10.05 6.52 17.61
C TRP A 216 11.08 7.63 17.47
N PRO A 217 10.77 8.81 16.88
CA PRO A 217 11.72 9.90 16.80
C PRO A 217 12.26 10.31 18.18
N ILE A 218 11.36 10.55 19.12
CA ILE A 218 11.73 10.96 20.49
C ILE A 218 12.55 9.87 21.17
N GLY A 219 12.13 8.60 21.04
CA GLY A 219 12.81 7.45 21.63
C GLY A 219 14.21 7.24 21.07
N VAL A 220 14.36 7.20 19.75
CA VAL A 220 15.64 6.96 19.07
C VAL A 220 16.63 8.09 19.36
N ARG A 221 16.20 9.36 19.28
CA ARG A 221 17.07 10.50 19.59
C ARG A 221 17.63 10.43 21.02
N ASN A 222 16.75 10.15 21.99
CA ASN A 222 17.16 10.02 23.39
C ASN A 222 18.03 8.79 23.66
N LEU A 223 17.79 7.69 22.94
CA LEU A 223 18.63 6.49 23.02
C LEU A 223 20.03 6.78 22.46
N ILE A 224 20.12 7.41 21.29
CA ILE A 224 21.39 7.77 20.66
C ILE A 224 22.20 8.70 21.59
N SER A 225 21.56 9.69 22.22
CA SER A 225 22.26 10.64 23.10
C SER A 225 22.74 9.99 24.41
N LYS A 226 21.98 9.05 24.99
CA LYS A 226 22.32 8.43 26.30
C LYS A 226 23.24 7.22 26.21
N VAL A 227 23.01 6.32 25.25
CA VAL A 227 23.74 5.03 25.17
C VAL A 227 24.61 4.90 23.91
N GLY A 228 24.58 5.91 23.04
CA GLY A 228 25.30 5.92 21.77
C GLY A 228 24.57 5.15 20.66
N PHE A 229 25.01 5.36 19.42
CA PHE A 229 24.36 4.84 18.22
C PHE A 229 24.27 3.31 18.15
N ALA A 230 25.36 2.61 18.50
CA ALA A 230 25.38 1.16 18.41
C ALA A 230 24.35 0.51 19.35
N TRP A 231 24.35 0.89 20.63
CA TRP A 231 23.41 0.34 21.61
C TRP A 231 21.98 0.82 21.37
N ALA A 232 21.77 2.07 20.93
CA ALA A 232 20.45 2.56 20.56
C ALA A 232 19.77 1.68 19.51
N ASN A 233 20.48 1.36 18.41
CA ASN A 233 19.95 0.51 17.35
C ASN A 233 19.73 -0.95 17.79
N ARG A 234 20.57 -1.49 18.68
CA ARG A 234 20.33 -2.83 19.27
C ARG A 234 19.05 -2.85 20.10
N ILE A 235 18.82 -1.83 20.92
CA ILE A 235 17.59 -1.69 21.71
C ILE A 235 16.38 -1.64 20.80
N VAL A 236 16.42 -0.85 19.73
CA VAL A 236 15.35 -0.82 18.71
C VAL A 236 15.14 -2.22 18.10
N GLY A 237 16.21 -2.91 17.71
CA GLY A 237 16.12 -4.29 17.20
C GLY A 237 15.46 -5.25 18.21
N PHE A 238 15.83 -5.17 19.50
CA PHE A 238 15.20 -5.98 20.54
C PHE A 238 13.71 -5.64 20.75
N LEU A 239 13.32 -4.37 20.60
CA LEU A 239 11.92 -3.95 20.66
C LEU A 239 11.10 -4.46 19.47
N TYR A 240 11.72 -4.62 18.29
CA TYR A 240 11.03 -5.20 17.13
C TYR A 240 10.61 -6.64 17.36
N ILE A 241 11.36 -7.43 18.13
CA ILE A 241 11.08 -8.86 18.40
C ILE A 241 9.65 -9.10 18.92
N PRO A 242 9.24 -8.54 20.08
CA PRO A 242 7.87 -8.73 20.56
C PRO A 242 6.83 -8.09 19.63
N MET A 243 7.16 -7.01 18.91
CA MET A 243 6.22 -6.34 18.01
C MET A 243 5.88 -7.19 16.77
N PHE A 244 6.87 -7.78 16.09
CA PHE A 244 6.57 -8.61 14.91
C PHE A 244 6.02 -9.98 15.29
N LEU A 245 6.43 -10.57 16.42
CA LEU A 245 5.86 -11.82 16.92
C LEU A 245 4.38 -11.65 17.25
N SER A 246 4.04 -10.58 18.00
CA SER A 246 2.63 -10.26 18.30
C SER A 246 1.84 -9.93 17.05
N ALA A 247 2.37 -9.12 16.12
CA ALA A 247 1.74 -8.83 14.85
C ALA A 247 1.45 -10.11 14.03
N THR A 248 2.41 -11.03 13.95
CA THR A 248 2.27 -12.32 13.23
C THR A 248 1.14 -13.17 13.83
N TYR A 249 1.05 -13.20 15.15
CA TYR A 249 0.01 -13.96 15.87
C TYR A 249 -1.40 -13.34 15.71
N LEU A 250 -1.47 -12.01 15.78
CA LEU A 250 -2.72 -11.25 15.67
C LEU A 250 -3.27 -11.26 14.23
N LEU A 251 -2.40 -11.13 13.23
CA LEU A 251 -2.77 -11.08 11.82
C LEU A 251 -3.07 -12.48 11.25
N LYS A 252 -4.22 -13.05 11.58
CA LYS A 252 -4.68 -14.31 10.95
C LYS A 252 -5.50 -14.03 9.69
N PRO A 253 -5.19 -14.66 8.54
CA PRO A 253 -6.06 -14.63 7.38
C PRO A 253 -7.36 -15.39 7.65
N ARG A 254 -8.45 -14.94 7.03
CA ARG A 254 -9.76 -15.63 7.09
C ARG A 254 -9.86 -16.75 6.07
N PHE A 255 -9.34 -16.52 4.86
CA PHE A 255 -9.40 -17.48 3.77
C PHE A 255 -8.08 -18.24 3.62
N PRO A 256 -8.10 -19.57 3.48
CA PRO A 256 -6.90 -20.34 3.21
C PRO A 256 -6.33 -19.98 1.83
N PRO A 257 -5.01 -20.07 1.63
CA PRO A 257 -4.40 -19.85 0.33
C PRO A 257 -4.92 -20.89 -0.67
N VAL A 258 -5.57 -20.44 -1.74
CA VAL A 258 -6.14 -21.33 -2.76
C VAL A 258 -5.00 -22.08 -3.49
N PRO A 259 -5.05 -23.43 -3.57
CA PRO A 259 -4.04 -24.23 -4.27
C PRO A 259 -3.89 -23.82 -5.73
N ARG A 260 -2.66 -23.93 -6.27
CA ARG A 260 -2.38 -23.60 -7.67
C ARG A 260 -2.95 -24.66 -8.59
N LYS A 261 -3.81 -24.25 -9.52
CA LYS A 261 -4.24 -25.11 -10.62
C LYS A 261 -3.14 -25.15 -11.70
N PRO A 262 -2.83 -26.32 -12.29
CA PRO A 262 -1.93 -26.41 -13.43
C PRO A 262 -2.33 -25.43 -14.54
N GLY A 263 -1.37 -24.72 -15.15
CA GLY A 263 -1.62 -23.74 -16.22
C GLY A 263 -1.90 -22.29 -15.78
N GLN A 264 -2.03 -22.00 -14.48
CA GLN A 264 -2.19 -20.61 -14.00
C GLN A 264 -0.87 -19.81 -14.04
N ASN A 265 -0.94 -18.48 -14.14
CA ASN A 265 0.25 -17.62 -14.09
C ASN A 265 1.03 -17.83 -12.77
N ILE A 266 2.36 -18.00 -12.86
CA ILE A 266 3.26 -18.14 -11.70
C ILE A 266 3.19 -16.91 -10.80
N LEU A 267 3.08 -15.72 -11.39
CA LEU A 267 3.01 -14.49 -10.61
C LEU A 267 1.70 -14.38 -9.82
N ARG A 268 0.62 -15.08 -10.22
CA ARG A 268 -0.73 -14.96 -9.64
C ARG A 268 -1.28 -13.52 -9.56
N ILE A 269 -0.60 -12.56 -10.19
CA ILE A 269 -1.05 -11.19 -10.39
C ILE A 269 -1.85 -11.14 -11.69
N ASN A 270 -3.10 -10.70 -11.58
CA ASN A 270 -3.96 -10.49 -12.73
C ASN A 270 -3.71 -9.10 -13.33
N PHE A 271 -2.86 -8.99 -14.35
CA PHE A 271 -2.62 -7.71 -15.04
C PHE A 271 -3.83 -7.17 -15.80
N LYS A 272 -4.93 -7.93 -15.94
CA LYS A 272 -6.18 -7.40 -16.53
C LYS A 272 -6.79 -6.30 -15.67
N VAL A 273 -6.42 -6.18 -14.39
CA VAL A 273 -6.85 -5.08 -13.53
C VAL A 273 -6.46 -3.71 -14.09
N LEU A 274 -5.34 -3.61 -14.83
CA LEU A 274 -4.92 -2.38 -15.51
C LEU A 274 -5.87 -1.93 -16.63
N LYS A 275 -6.80 -2.80 -17.05
CA LYS A 275 -7.84 -2.46 -18.03
C LYS A 275 -9.09 -1.88 -17.36
N ASP A 276 -9.21 -1.96 -16.03
CA ASP A 276 -10.33 -1.35 -15.31
C ASP A 276 -10.09 0.16 -15.18
N TRP A 277 -10.83 0.94 -15.96
CA TRP A 277 -10.72 2.40 -15.96
C TRP A 277 -11.00 3.02 -14.59
N ARG A 278 -11.83 2.37 -13.74
CA ARG A 278 -12.17 2.86 -12.40
C ARG A 278 -10.96 2.75 -11.49
N PHE A 279 -10.28 1.61 -11.56
CA PHE A 279 -9.02 1.38 -10.86
C PHE A 279 -7.97 2.40 -11.30
N GLU A 280 -7.80 2.60 -12.60
CA GLU A 280 -6.80 3.54 -13.11
C GLU A 280 -7.06 4.98 -12.67
N LEU A 281 -8.32 5.43 -12.57
CA LEU A 281 -8.62 6.76 -12.01
C LEU A 281 -8.29 6.88 -10.52
N VAL A 282 -8.58 5.85 -9.72
CA VAL A 282 -8.15 5.84 -8.29
C VAL A 282 -6.63 5.86 -8.20
N ASN A 283 -5.98 5.06 -9.02
CA ASN A 283 -4.53 4.92 -9.07
C ASN A 283 -3.85 6.24 -9.46
N LEU A 284 -4.37 6.92 -10.49
CA LEU A 284 -3.91 8.23 -10.94
C LEU A 284 -4.16 9.31 -9.88
N GLY A 285 -5.34 9.31 -9.24
CA GLY A 285 -5.65 10.22 -8.15
C GLY A 285 -4.69 10.03 -6.97
N ASN A 286 -4.44 8.79 -6.56
CA ASN A 286 -3.48 8.47 -5.51
C ASN A 286 -2.04 8.87 -5.91
N PHE A 287 -1.64 8.61 -7.15
CA PHE A 287 -0.33 9.00 -7.67
C PHE A 287 -0.11 10.52 -7.54
N PHE A 288 -1.07 11.35 -7.97
CA PHE A 288 -1.00 12.80 -7.80
C PHE A 288 -1.01 13.25 -6.34
N ALA A 289 -1.83 12.63 -5.49
CA ALA A 289 -1.85 12.94 -4.06
C ALA A 289 -0.49 12.65 -3.41
N LEU A 290 0.13 11.50 -3.70
CA LEU A 290 1.43 11.12 -3.16
C LEU A 290 2.57 11.97 -3.73
N LEU A 291 2.49 12.36 -5.01
CA LEU A 291 3.48 13.21 -5.65
C LEU A 291 3.58 14.58 -4.97
N GLY A 292 2.46 15.11 -4.46
CA GLY A 292 2.46 16.32 -3.62
C GLY A 292 2.75 16.03 -2.14
N LEU A 293 2.22 14.94 -1.58
CA LEU A 293 2.34 14.62 -0.16
C LEU A 293 3.79 14.47 0.29
N PHE A 294 4.58 13.63 -0.38
CA PHE A 294 5.94 13.32 0.08
C PHE A 294 6.87 14.53 0.09
N PRO A 295 7.01 15.34 -0.97
CA PRO A 295 7.81 16.56 -0.89
C PRO A 295 7.34 17.49 0.24
N GLY A 296 6.02 17.65 0.45
CA GLY A 296 5.51 18.42 1.59
C GLY A 296 5.95 17.87 2.95
N LEU A 297 5.94 16.54 3.13
CA LEU A 297 6.38 15.88 4.35
C LEU A 297 7.89 15.97 4.59
N PHE A 298 8.71 15.89 3.54
CA PHE A 298 10.17 15.88 3.66
C PHE A 298 10.78 17.28 3.82
N TYR A 299 10.21 18.29 3.16
CA TYR A 299 10.78 19.64 3.16
C TYR A 299 10.20 20.57 4.24
N ILE A 300 9.19 20.12 5.01
CA ILE A 300 8.63 20.95 6.09
C ILE A 300 9.63 21.21 7.22
N ASP A 301 10.46 20.23 7.57
CA ASP A 301 11.53 20.40 8.56
C ASP A 301 12.51 21.49 8.09
N LEU A 302 13.01 21.36 6.86
CA LEU A 302 13.94 22.32 6.28
C LEU A 302 13.33 23.74 6.18
N PHE A 303 12.04 23.85 5.86
CA PHE A 303 11.32 25.12 5.86
C PHE A 303 11.32 25.77 7.25
N CYS A 304 11.01 24.98 8.29
CA CYS A 304 10.99 25.47 9.66
C CYS A 304 12.39 25.90 10.13
N GLU A 305 13.42 25.14 9.76
CA GLU A 305 14.81 25.45 10.12
C GLU A 305 15.28 26.79 9.53
N ARG A 306 14.95 27.07 8.26
CA ARG A 306 15.32 28.33 7.58
C ARG A 306 14.47 29.53 7.98
N LEU A 307 13.40 29.34 8.74
CA LEU A 307 12.61 30.43 9.29
C LEU A 307 13.17 30.92 10.63
N SER A 308 13.01 32.22 10.89
CA SER A 308 13.30 32.83 12.20
C SER A 308 12.11 32.64 13.16
N ILE A 309 11.78 31.38 13.48
CA ILE A 309 10.67 30.98 14.36
C ILE A 309 11.17 30.29 15.64
N SER A 310 10.28 30.08 16.60
CA SER A 310 10.60 29.41 17.87
C SER A 310 11.31 28.06 17.67
N PRO A 311 12.42 27.80 18.41
CA PRO A 311 13.13 26.52 18.37
C PRO A 311 12.24 25.31 18.65
N THR A 312 11.22 25.47 19.49
CA THR A 312 10.26 24.39 19.81
C THR A 312 9.47 23.97 18.58
N ILE A 313 9.07 24.91 17.72
CA ILE A 313 8.34 24.57 16.49
C ILE A 313 9.27 23.87 15.52
N LYS A 314 10.50 24.36 15.36
CA LYS A 314 11.52 23.70 14.52
C LYS A 314 11.72 22.24 14.94
N GLU A 315 11.93 22.01 16.23
CA GLU A 315 12.23 20.68 16.79
C GLU A 315 11.04 19.71 16.73
N TYR A 316 9.81 20.20 16.91
CA TYR A 316 8.63 19.34 17.05
C TYR A 316 7.66 19.36 15.86
N ASN A 317 7.94 20.07 14.76
CA ASN A 317 6.98 20.21 13.65
C ASN A 317 6.52 18.84 13.09
N VAL A 318 7.43 17.89 12.83
CA VAL A 318 7.06 16.55 12.33
C VAL A 318 6.25 15.77 13.36
N THR A 319 6.54 15.96 14.64
CA THR A 319 5.80 15.33 15.74
C THR A 319 4.36 15.87 15.79
N ILE A 320 4.19 17.18 15.68
CA ILE A 320 2.88 17.85 15.64
C ILE A 320 2.10 17.43 14.38
N LEU A 321 2.79 17.31 13.25
CA LEU A 321 2.22 16.83 11.98
C LEU A 321 1.69 15.40 12.13
N ASN A 322 2.49 14.48 12.67
CA ASN A 322 2.08 13.10 12.87
C ASN A 322 0.95 12.97 13.90
N ALA A 323 0.97 13.78 14.97
CA ALA A 323 -0.08 13.82 15.97
C ALA A 323 -1.42 14.32 15.39
N SER A 324 -1.41 15.36 14.57
CA SER A 324 -2.63 15.82 13.87
C SER A 324 -3.10 14.81 12.80
N SER A 325 -2.16 14.17 12.09
CA SER A 325 -2.42 13.11 11.12
C SER A 325 -3.10 11.88 11.72
N LEU A 326 -2.85 11.59 13.00
CA LEU A 326 -3.57 10.53 13.72
C LEU A 326 -5.09 10.72 13.66
N PHE A 327 -5.55 11.93 14.00
CA PHE A 327 -6.96 12.28 13.93
C PHE A 327 -7.47 12.33 12.48
N GLY A 328 -6.61 12.80 11.57
CA GLY A 328 -6.84 12.82 10.13
C GLY A 328 -7.04 11.44 9.48
N ARG A 329 -6.55 10.37 10.11
CA ARG A 329 -6.73 8.98 9.65
C ARG A 329 -8.01 8.35 10.20
N ILE A 330 -8.36 8.68 11.43
CA ILE A 330 -9.50 8.05 12.13
C ILE A 330 -10.82 8.76 11.82
N ILE A 331 -10.87 10.09 11.97
CA ILE A 331 -12.11 10.86 11.85
C ILE A 331 -12.66 10.82 10.42
N PRO A 332 -11.88 11.13 9.37
CA PRO A 332 -12.32 11.01 7.98
C PRO A 332 -12.61 9.56 7.58
N GLY A 333 -11.91 8.57 8.15
CA GLY A 333 -12.23 7.15 7.96
C GLY A 333 -13.64 6.81 8.47
N LEU A 334 -13.99 7.27 9.68
CA LEU A 334 -15.32 7.12 10.26
C LEU A 334 -16.40 7.84 9.44
N LEU A 335 -16.12 9.07 9.01
CA LEU A 335 -17.02 9.86 8.17
C LEU A 335 -17.20 9.22 6.78
N GLY A 336 -16.13 8.65 6.21
CA GLY A 336 -16.14 7.96 4.93
C GLY A 336 -17.05 6.75 4.91
N ASP A 337 -17.09 5.97 5.99
CA ASP A 337 -18.01 4.82 6.10
C ASP A 337 -19.48 5.24 6.31
N ARG A 338 -19.76 6.49 6.75
CA ARG A 338 -21.13 7.01 6.95
C ARG A 338 -21.67 7.84 5.78
N PHE A 339 -20.86 8.72 5.23
CA PHE A 339 -21.24 9.71 4.21
C PHE A 339 -20.75 9.34 2.80
N GLY A 340 -19.99 8.25 2.67
CA GLY A 340 -19.35 7.82 1.43
C GLY A 340 -17.87 8.19 1.41
N ARG A 341 -17.04 7.23 0.99
CA ARG A 341 -15.57 7.35 1.05
C ARG A 341 -15.05 8.44 0.14
N MET A 342 -15.55 8.51 -1.10
CA MET A 342 -15.20 9.58 -2.06
C MET A 342 -15.75 10.94 -1.64
N ASN A 343 -16.98 10.99 -1.09
CA ASN A 343 -17.61 12.23 -0.62
C ASN A 343 -16.82 12.87 0.53
N THR A 344 -16.13 12.07 1.33
CA THR A 344 -15.26 12.54 2.41
C THR A 344 -13.86 12.87 1.90
N LEU A 345 -13.32 12.09 0.98
CA LEU A 345 -11.97 12.28 0.45
C LEU A 345 -11.84 13.59 -0.36
N ILE A 346 -12.80 13.94 -1.20
CA ILE A 346 -12.71 15.09 -2.11
C ILE A 346 -12.55 16.43 -1.35
N PRO A 347 -13.41 16.78 -0.37
CA PRO A 347 -13.23 18.00 0.41
C PRO A 347 -11.88 18.03 1.14
N CYS A 348 -11.45 16.89 1.70
CA CYS A 348 -10.15 16.79 2.36
C CYS A 348 -8.98 17.03 1.40
N LEU A 349 -9.04 16.51 0.16
CA LEU A 349 -8.04 16.79 -0.88
C LEU A 349 -8.04 18.27 -1.27
N ILE A 350 -9.21 18.90 -1.40
CA ILE A 350 -9.30 20.33 -1.71
C ILE A 350 -8.61 21.15 -0.63
N VAL A 351 -8.93 20.89 0.64
CA VAL A 351 -8.29 21.59 1.77
C VAL A 351 -6.79 21.29 1.80
N ALA A 352 -6.37 20.04 1.66
CA ALA A 352 -4.96 19.65 1.65
C ALA A 352 -4.15 20.30 0.50
N GLY A 353 -4.80 20.61 -0.62
CA GLY A 353 -4.18 21.28 -1.75
C GLY A 353 -4.14 22.81 -1.59
N VAL A 354 -5.19 23.42 -1.03
CA VAL A 354 -5.26 24.88 -0.81
C VAL A 354 -4.33 25.33 0.33
N ILE A 355 -4.25 24.54 1.42
CA ILE A 355 -3.54 24.93 2.65
C ILE A 355 -2.04 25.20 2.45
N PRO A 356 -1.28 24.41 1.66
CA PRO A 356 0.09 24.77 1.29
C PRO A 356 0.16 26.15 0.62
N MET A 357 -0.71 26.45 -0.33
CA MET A 357 -0.67 27.74 -1.02
C MET A 357 -1.12 28.91 -0.11
N ALA A 358 -2.09 28.67 0.76
CA ALA A 358 -2.69 29.70 1.62
C ALA A 358 -1.92 29.97 2.91
N LEU A 359 -1.29 28.95 3.51
CA LEU A 359 -0.62 29.05 4.79
C LEU A 359 0.88 28.79 4.71
N TRP A 360 1.38 27.81 3.94
CA TRP A 360 2.83 27.57 3.83
C TRP A 360 3.54 28.76 3.20
N ILE A 361 3.10 29.18 2.00
CA ILE A 361 3.77 30.23 1.23
C ILE A 361 3.94 31.54 2.04
N PRO A 362 2.90 32.08 2.69
CA PRO A 362 3.02 33.30 3.49
C PRO A 362 3.47 33.08 4.95
N ALA A 363 3.62 31.84 5.43
CA ALA A 363 3.96 31.59 6.83
C ALA A 363 5.33 32.19 7.19
N ARG A 364 5.31 33.23 8.03
CA ARG A 364 6.51 33.87 8.61
C ARG A 364 6.44 34.02 10.12
N SER A 365 5.39 33.49 10.75
CA SER A 365 5.18 33.54 12.20
C SER A 365 4.94 32.15 12.77
N ASP A 366 5.27 31.98 14.05
CA ASP A 366 5.04 30.75 14.82
C ASP A 366 3.60 30.25 14.65
N GLY A 367 2.61 31.14 14.79
CA GLY A 367 1.20 30.78 14.69
C GLY A 367 0.79 30.30 13.30
N ALA A 368 1.33 30.93 12.24
CA ALA A 368 1.01 30.53 10.86
C ALA A 368 1.61 29.16 10.51
N VAL A 369 2.87 28.93 10.91
CA VAL A 369 3.54 27.62 10.72
C VAL A 369 2.81 26.54 11.51
N LEU A 370 2.47 26.81 12.78
CA LEU A 370 1.74 25.86 13.61
C LEU A 370 0.36 25.51 13.03
N ALA A 371 -0.39 26.51 12.56
CA ALA A 371 -1.67 26.30 11.91
C ALA A 371 -1.52 25.46 10.64
N PHE A 372 -0.51 25.74 9.81
CA PHE A 372 -0.21 24.95 8.63
C PHE A 372 0.06 23.48 8.98
N VAL A 373 1.00 23.22 9.91
CA VAL A 373 1.40 21.86 10.30
C VAL A 373 0.22 21.05 10.84
N ILE A 374 -0.66 21.67 11.63
CA ILE A 374 -1.84 20.99 12.21
C ILE A 374 -2.89 20.68 11.14
N ILE A 375 -3.27 21.67 10.32
CA ILE A 375 -4.34 21.49 9.33
C ILE A 375 -3.87 20.57 8.20
N TRP A 376 -2.64 20.74 7.75
CA TRP A 376 -2.06 19.90 6.70
C TRP A 376 -1.75 18.50 7.21
N GLY A 377 -1.30 18.34 8.46
CA GLY A 377 -1.15 17.03 9.10
C GLY A 377 -2.46 16.27 9.20
N PHE A 378 -3.55 16.92 9.63
CA PHE A 378 -4.89 16.32 9.64
C PHE A 378 -5.33 15.90 8.24
N THR A 379 -5.20 16.79 7.24
CA THR A 379 -5.73 16.50 5.90
C THR A 379 -4.86 15.50 5.11
N SER A 380 -3.56 15.48 5.32
CA SER A 380 -2.65 14.46 4.74
C SER A 380 -2.90 13.05 5.27
N GLY A 381 -3.28 12.93 6.55
CA GLY A 381 -3.67 11.65 7.16
C GLY A 381 -4.81 10.96 6.43
N VAL A 382 -5.72 11.73 5.83
CA VAL A 382 -6.90 11.22 5.12
C VAL A 382 -6.48 10.27 3.98
N PHE A 383 -5.38 10.57 3.28
CA PHE A 383 -4.97 9.85 2.07
C PHE A 383 -4.66 8.39 2.37
N ALA A 384 -3.93 8.15 3.47
CA ALA A 384 -3.55 6.81 3.89
C ALA A 384 -4.77 5.94 4.28
N SER A 385 -5.86 6.54 4.74
CA SER A 385 -7.07 5.83 5.17
C SER A 385 -8.08 5.59 4.05
N LEU A 386 -8.36 6.61 3.23
CA LEU A 386 -9.48 6.58 2.27
C LEU A 386 -9.09 6.01 0.90
N PHE A 387 -7.88 6.26 0.37
CA PHE A 387 -7.51 5.69 -0.93
C PHE A 387 -7.54 4.16 -0.93
N PRO A 388 -6.91 3.47 0.04
CA PRO A 388 -6.98 2.01 0.09
C PRO A 388 -8.40 1.51 0.35
N ALA A 389 -9.23 2.24 1.10
CA ALA A 389 -10.61 1.85 1.38
C ALA A 389 -11.53 1.99 0.16
N ILE A 390 -11.34 3.02 -0.67
CA ILE A 390 -12.00 3.18 -1.98
C ILE A 390 -11.55 2.05 -2.91
N MET A 391 -10.27 1.70 -2.87
CA MET A 391 -9.72 0.60 -3.65
C MET A 391 -10.41 -0.73 -3.35
N GLY A 392 -10.59 -1.03 -2.05
CA GLY A 392 -11.33 -2.21 -1.61
C GLY A 392 -12.84 -2.17 -1.83
N GLN A 393 -13.42 -1.06 -2.30
CA GLN A 393 -14.84 -0.90 -2.61
C GLN A 393 -15.12 -1.14 -4.10
N ILE A 394 -14.26 -0.60 -4.96
CA ILE A 394 -14.43 -0.66 -6.42
C ILE A 394 -14.05 -2.05 -6.94
N CYS A 395 -13.14 -2.73 -6.25
CA CYS A 395 -12.48 -3.89 -6.79
C CYS A 395 -13.11 -5.21 -6.34
N PRO A 396 -13.27 -6.18 -7.25
CA PRO A 396 -13.73 -7.51 -6.90
C PRO A 396 -12.85 -8.16 -5.82
N ALA A 397 -13.47 -8.77 -4.82
CA ALA A 397 -12.79 -9.43 -3.70
C ALA A 397 -11.78 -10.51 -4.16
N LYS A 398 -12.08 -11.19 -5.27
CA LYS A 398 -11.26 -12.27 -5.83
C LYS A 398 -9.85 -11.82 -6.23
N ASP A 399 -9.72 -10.62 -6.78
CA ASP A 399 -8.45 -10.11 -7.35
C ASP A 399 -7.84 -8.98 -6.49
N ILE A 400 -8.37 -8.75 -5.28
CA ILE A 400 -8.01 -7.61 -4.43
C ILE A 400 -6.51 -7.53 -4.11
N SER A 401 -5.82 -8.68 -4.02
CA SER A 401 -4.37 -8.72 -3.82
C SER A 401 -3.60 -8.19 -5.03
N SER A 402 -4.05 -8.51 -6.25
CA SER A 402 -3.43 -8.00 -7.49
C SER A 402 -3.62 -6.49 -7.61
N TYR A 403 -4.83 -6.02 -7.29
CA TYR A 403 -5.19 -4.62 -7.23
C TYR A 403 -4.32 -3.84 -6.23
N LEU A 404 -4.16 -4.33 -5.00
CA LEU A 404 -3.32 -3.68 -4.00
C LEU A 404 -1.83 -3.71 -4.37
N ALA A 405 -1.33 -4.83 -4.91
CA ALA A 405 0.05 -4.94 -5.34
C ALA A 405 0.42 -3.85 -6.38
N ILE A 406 -0.45 -3.66 -7.38
CA ILE A 406 -0.23 -2.65 -8.42
C ILE A 406 -0.45 -1.24 -7.86
N PHE A 407 -1.48 -1.03 -7.06
CA PHE A 407 -1.77 0.26 -6.40
C PHE A 407 -0.59 0.77 -5.56
N PHE A 408 0.04 -0.09 -4.77
CA PHE A 408 1.22 0.28 -4.00
C PHE A 408 2.48 0.33 -4.86
N GLY A 409 2.61 -0.53 -5.87
CA GLY A 409 3.72 -0.47 -6.83
C GLY A 409 3.79 0.84 -7.62
N THR A 410 2.65 1.42 -8.01
CA THR A 410 2.62 2.76 -8.64
C THR A 410 2.86 3.87 -7.60
N SER A 411 2.36 3.69 -6.37
CA SER A 411 2.61 4.61 -5.25
C SER A 411 4.10 4.80 -4.97
N SER A 412 4.93 3.77 -5.13
CA SER A 412 6.38 3.90 -4.92
C SER A 412 7.04 4.88 -5.87
N ILE A 413 6.55 4.97 -7.11
CA ILE A 413 7.09 5.89 -8.11
C ILE A 413 6.81 7.34 -7.68
N ALA A 414 5.57 7.64 -7.27
CA ALA A 414 5.22 8.96 -6.76
C ALA A 414 6.03 9.32 -5.50
N ALA A 415 6.19 8.35 -4.58
CA ALA A 415 6.96 8.54 -3.35
C ALA A 415 8.45 8.84 -3.60
N LEU A 416 9.02 8.30 -4.67
CA LEU A 416 10.41 8.56 -5.05
C LEU A 416 10.57 9.85 -5.86
N VAL A 417 9.73 10.03 -6.89
CA VAL A 417 9.85 11.14 -7.85
C VAL A 417 9.44 12.47 -7.23
N GLY A 418 8.42 12.48 -6.35
CA GLY A 418 7.89 13.70 -5.74
C GLY A 418 8.97 14.50 -4.99
N PRO A 419 9.68 13.91 -4.01
CA PRO A 419 10.75 14.59 -3.29
C PRO A 419 11.89 15.06 -4.19
N ILE A 420 12.26 14.26 -5.20
CA ILE A 420 13.33 14.63 -6.16
C ILE A 420 12.95 15.90 -6.92
N ILE A 421 11.73 15.98 -7.45
CA ILE A 421 11.24 17.19 -8.13
C ILE A 421 11.12 18.35 -7.14
N GLY A 422 10.59 18.10 -5.94
CA GLY A 422 10.49 19.10 -4.88
C GLY A 422 11.83 19.75 -4.53
N GLY A 423 12.89 18.95 -4.46
CA GLY A 423 14.25 19.40 -4.19
C GLY A 423 14.87 20.29 -5.27
N VAL A 424 14.39 20.22 -6.52
CA VAL A 424 14.85 21.11 -7.60
C VAL A 424 14.47 22.57 -7.33
N PHE A 425 13.35 22.79 -6.62
CA PHE A 425 12.91 24.15 -6.28
C PHE A 425 13.73 24.78 -5.17
N ILE A 426 14.34 23.97 -4.30
CA ILE A 426 15.01 24.45 -3.09
C ILE A 426 16.49 24.77 -3.40
N PRO A 427 16.96 25.99 -3.10
CA PRO A 427 18.36 26.35 -3.23
C PRO A 427 19.27 25.44 -2.39
N LYS A 428 20.32 24.93 -3.02
CA LYS A 428 21.35 24.10 -2.37
C LYS A 428 22.30 24.98 -1.54
N GLY A 429 22.71 24.45 -0.40
CA GLY A 429 23.63 25.12 0.53
C GLY A 429 22.94 25.85 1.67
N ASP A 430 23.75 26.52 2.48
CA ASP A 430 23.32 27.32 3.63
C ASP A 430 22.87 28.70 3.15
N VAL A 431 21.67 28.71 2.56
CA VAL A 431 21.03 29.92 2.05
C VAL A 431 20.00 30.35 3.08
N ASP A 432 20.20 31.53 3.65
CA ASP A 432 19.23 32.14 4.58
C ASP A 432 17.91 32.44 3.85
N GLY A 433 16.80 32.12 4.51
CA GLY A 433 15.46 32.41 4.02
C GLY A 433 14.75 31.24 3.33
N VAL A 434 13.59 31.54 2.76
CA VAL A 434 12.62 30.53 2.29
C VAL A 434 12.42 30.59 0.77
N ASP A 435 13.45 31.00 0.05
CA ASP A 435 13.44 31.02 -1.41
C ASP A 435 13.20 29.61 -1.97
N GLY A 436 12.28 29.50 -2.93
CA GLY A 436 11.91 28.23 -3.57
C GLY A 436 10.81 27.43 -2.85
N PHE A 437 10.55 27.70 -1.57
CA PHE A 437 9.44 27.06 -0.84
C PHE A 437 8.06 27.53 -1.32
N ASP A 438 7.99 28.70 -1.94
CA ASP A 438 6.81 29.19 -2.66
C ASP A 438 6.44 28.27 -3.83
N LYS A 439 7.42 27.95 -4.69
CA LYS A 439 7.27 27.03 -5.82
C LYS A 439 6.94 25.62 -5.34
N LEU A 440 7.59 25.18 -4.26
CA LEU A 440 7.29 23.89 -3.64
C LEU A 440 5.85 23.84 -3.10
N GLY A 441 5.39 24.88 -2.41
CA GLY A 441 4.02 24.97 -1.90
C GLY A 441 2.98 24.91 -3.02
N ILE A 442 3.24 25.60 -4.15
CA ILE A 442 2.40 25.53 -5.35
C ILE A 442 2.42 24.12 -5.94
N PHE A 443 3.60 23.51 -6.09
CA PHE A 443 3.74 22.15 -6.61
C PHE A 443 2.92 21.15 -5.76
N VAL A 444 3.11 21.16 -4.45
CA VAL A 444 2.37 20.30 -3.50
C VAL A 444 0.86 20.54 -3.64
N GLY A 445 0.44 21.81 -3.62
CA GLY A 445 -0.97 22.18 -3.68
C GLY A 445 -1.64 21.75 -4.98
N VAL A 446 -1.02 22.04 -6.14
CA VAL A 446 -1.59 21.76 -7.46
C VAL A 446 -1.75 20.27 -7.72
N PHE A 447 -0.76 19.44 -7.35
CA PHE A 447 -0.88 17.99 -7.55
C PHE A 447 -1.96 17.37 -6.65
N ILE A 448 -2.07 17.83 -5.40
CA ILE A 448 -3.15 17.36 -4.51
C ILE A 448 -4.53 17.84 -5.01
N LEU A 449 -4.64 19.06 -5.54
CA LEU A 449 -5.87 19.52 -6.19
C LEU A 449 -6.19 18.72 -7.46
N GLY A 450 -5.18 18.36 -8.25
CA GLY A 450 -5.32 17.47 -9.40
C GLY A 450 -5.89 16.11 -8.99
N SER A 451 -5.43 15.56 -7.86
CA SER A 451 -6.03 14.37 -7.26
C SER A 451 -7.51 14.56 -6.92
N ALA A 452 -7.88 15.70 -6.31
CA ALA A 452 -9.28 16.02 -6.01
C ALA A 452 -10.16 16.01 -7.26
N VAL A 453 -9.66 16.60 -8.36
CA VAL A 453 -10.36 16.61 -9.65
C VAL A 453 -10.53 15.20 -10.20
N VAL A 454 -9.48 14.37 -10.21
CA VAL A 454 -9.55 13.00 -10.72
C VAL A 454 -10.55 12.15 -9.92
N ILE A 455 -10.54 12.25 -8.60
CA ILE A 455 -11.50 11.52 -7.74
C ILE A 455 -12.92 12.08 -7.87
N ALA A 456 -13.08 13.39 -8.06
CA ALA A 456 -14.38 13.99 -8.36
C ALA A 456 -14.94 13.48 -9.71
N LEU A 457 -14.11 13.36 -10.74
CA LEU A 457 -14.50 12.79 -12.03
C LEU A 457 -14.96 11.34 -11.87
N LEU A 458 -14.20 10.50 -11.17
CA LEU A 458 -14.57 9.13 -10.86
C LEU A 458 -15.94 9.07 -10.15
N ARG A 459 -16.13 9.90 -9.12
CA ARG A 459 -17.40 10.01 -8.39
C ARG A 459 -18.56 10.38 -9.32
N THR A 460 -18.39 11.39 -10.17
CA THR A 460 -19.44 11.83 -11.10
C THR A 460 -19.80 10.77 -12.14
N ALA A 461 -18.84 9.92 -12.50
CA ALA A 461 -19.07 8.78 -13.40
C ALA A 461 -19.91 7.68 -12.74
N TYR A 462 -19.84 7.52 -11.41
CA TYR A 462 -20.74 6.63 -10.65
C TYR A 462 -22.11 7.25 -10.41
N THR A 463 -22.19 8.50 -9.94
CA THR A 463 -23.47 9.17 -9.70
C THR A 463 -23.33 10.69 -9.76
N LYS A 464 -24.24 11.34 -10.52
CA LYS A 464 -24.28 12.80 -10.65
C LYS A 464 -24.86 13.54 -9.43
N LYS A 465 -25.53 12.82 -8.52
CA LYS A 465 -26.09 13.39 -7.27
C LYS A 465 -25.00 13.60 -6.22
N LEU A 466 -24.90 14.82 -5.67
CA LEU A 466 -23.86 15.27 -4.74
C LEU A 466 -23.87 14.60 -3.36
N PHE A 467 -24.99 14.03 -2.93
CA PHE A 467 -25.15 13.42 -1.59
C PHE A 467 -25.45 11.92 -1.60
N THR A 468 -25.36 11.27 -2.78
CA THR A 468 -25.49 9.81 -2.81
C THR A 468 -24.28 9.19 -2.15
N ILE A 469 -24.54 8.35 -1.15
CA ILE A 469 -23.54 7.50 -0.49
C ILE A 469 -23.24 6.38 -1.49
N ILE A 470 -22.02 6.39 -2.02
CA ILE A 470 -21.50 5.35 -2.91
C ILE A 470 -20.54 4.50 -2.12
#